data_AF-A0A6A3YWJ8-F1
#
_entry.id   AF-A0A6A3YWJ8-F1
#
_cell.length_a   1.000
_cell.length_b   1.000
_cell.length_c   1.000
_cell.angle_alpha   90.00
_cell.angle_beta   90.00
_cell.angle_gamma   90.00
#
_symmetry.space_group_name_H-M   'P 1'
#
loop_
_entity.id
_entity.type
_entity.pdbx_description
1 polymer ?
#
loop_
_entity_poly.entity_id
_entity_poly.type
_entity_poly.pdbx_seq_one_letter_code
_entity_poly.pdbx_strand_id
1 'polypeptide(L)'
;MHYYVTATPFQRIEDPHLQRAFDICRPGVMLPCRQKLSDELLDACFSEVQEAVDGFLQTPTTHVCVTSDGWSNILNEPIVNYMAVSPDKAVFVESVPTGEKRHTAEWIANDLTRVVRSLGATVSGAITDNTKANKNAWLILEKEFPDIFFHGVFLEPSSTQSQVRSGTRRSSEATTGISSDYKMGLLPALFSIH
;
A
#
# COMPACT_ATOMS: atom_id res chain seq x y z
N MET A 1 -8.46 18.63 -8.22
CA MET A 1 -8.63 17.33 -7.53
C MET A 1 -9.50 16.30 -8.26
N HIS A 2 -10.73 16.59 -8.71
CA HIS A 2 -11.64 15.54 -9.23
C HIS A 2 -10.99 14.56 -10.23
N TYR A 3 -10.34 15.08 -11.28
CA TYR A 3 -9.71 14.25 -12.31
C TYR A 3 -8.67 13.26 -11.76
N TYR A 4 -7.88 13.67 -10.76
CA TYR A 4 -6.85 12.83 -10.17
C TYR A 4 -7.44 11.80 -9.21
N VAL A 5 -8.40 12.21 -8.38
CA VAL A 5 -9.04 11.35 -7.38
C VAL A 5 -9.87 10.25 -8.04
N THR A 6 -10.53 10.54 -9.16
CA THR A 6 -11.37 9.56 -9.88
C THR A 6 -10.63 8.82 -10.99
N ALA A 7 -9.32 9.04 -11.14
CA ALA A 7 -8.53 8.52 -12.25
C ALA A 7 -9.18 8.77 -13.63
N THR A 8 -9.82 9.94 -13.80
CA THR A 8 -10.51 10.28 -15.04
C THR A 8 -9.48 10.58 -16.13
N PRO A 9 -9.58 9.98 -17.33
CA PRO A 9 -8.67 10.27 -18.43
C PRO A 9 -8.68 11.76 -18.78
N PHE A 10 -7.50 12.38 -18.87
CA PHE A 10 -7.39 13.84 -19.11
C PHE A 10 -8.03 14.29 -20.42
N GLN A 11 -8.13 13.41 -21.42
CA GLN A 11 -8.86 13.70 -22.66
C GLN A 11 -10.33 14.09 -22.42
N ARG A 12 -10.94 13.64 -21.31
CA ARG A 12 -12.34 13.96 -20.98
C ARG A 12 -12.58 15.44 -20.69
N ILE A 13 -11.56 16.22 -20.31
CA ILE A 13 -11.74 17.67 -20.07
C ILE A 13 -12.07 18.44 -21.35
N GLU A 14 -11.63 17.90 -22.49
CA GLU A 14 -11.82 18.48 -23.82
C GLU A 14 -13.10 17.96 -24.50
N ASP A 15 -13.91 17.15 -23.81
CA ASP A 15 -15.17 16.63 -24.35
C ASP A 15 -16.18 17.77 -24.61
N PRO A 16 -16.77 17.86 -25.82
CA PRO A 16 -17.72 18.93 -26.14
C PRO A 16 -18.99 18.94 -25.28
N HIS A 17 -19.46 17.77 -24.84
CA HIS A 17 -20.64 17.69 -23.98
C HIS A 17 -20.32 18.17 -22.57
N LEU A 18 -19.12 17.85 -22.07
CA LEU A 18 -18.64 18.38 -20.79
C LEU A 18 -18.49 19.91 -20.85
N GLN A 19 -17.84 20.44 -21.89
CA GLN A 19 -17.71 21.89 -22.08
C GLN A 19 -19.08 22.57 -22.11
N ARG A 20 -20.02 22.02 -22.88
CA ARG A 20 -21.40 22.54 -22.94
C ARG A 20 -22.10 22.46 -21.58
N ALA A 21 -21.93 21.38 -20.82
CA ALA A 21 -22.51 21.26 -19.49
C ALA A 21 -21.98 22.35 -18.54
N PHE A 22 -20.67 22.61 -18.57
CA PHE A 22 -20.06 23.66 -17.77
C PHE A 22 -20.48 25.06 -18.21
N ASP A 23 -20.62 25.31 -19.51
CA ASP A 23 -21.11 26.59 -20.04
C ASP A 23 -22.58 26.85 -19.66
N ILE A 24 -23.43 25.81 -19.63
CA ILE A 24 -24.81 25.92 -19.13
C ILE A 24 -24.81 26.28 -17.63
N CYS A 25 -23.97 25.61 -16.83
CA CYS A 25 -23.89 25.85 -15.39
C CYS A 25 -23.28 27.23 -15.05
N ARG A 26 -22.30 27.66 -15.85
CA ARG A 26 -21.58 28.93 -15.67
C ARG A 26 -21.11 29.45 -17.03
N PRO A 27 -21.90 30.31 -17.69
CA PRO A 27 -21.55 30.84 -19.00
C PRO A 27 -20.18 31.52 -19.02
N GLY A 28 -19.38 31.21 -20.05
CA GLY A 28 -18.04 31.78 -20.22
C GLY A 28 -16.95 31.16 -19.33
N VAL A 29 -17.23 30.05 -18.65
CA VAL A 29 -16.19 29.28 -17.95
C VAL A 29 -15.23 28.65 -18.95
N MET A 30 -13.93 28.85 -18.74
CA MET A 30 -12.88 28.21 -19.52
C MET A 30 -12.35 27.00 -18.75
N LEU A 31 -12.61 25.80 -19.28
CA LEU A 31 -12.01 24.59 -18.74
C LEU A 31 -10.52 24.52 -19.12
N PRO A 32 -9.66 23.94 -18.27
CA PRO A 32 -8.26 23.72 -18.63
C PRO A 32 -8.16 22.73 -19.80
N CYS A 33 -7.10 22.85 -20.60
CA CYS A 33 -6.77 21.83 -21.59
C CYS A 33 -6.09 20.62 -20.94
N ARG A 34 -6.01 19.52 -21.69
CA ARG A 34 -5.36 18.30 -21.21
C ARG A 34 -3.90 18.52 -20.84
N GLN A 35 -3.19 19.40 -21.55
CA GLN A 35 -1.78 19.70 -21.27
C GLN A 35 -1.62 20.38 -19.92
N LYS A 36 -2.51 21.33 -19.61
CA LYS A 36 -2.51 22.02 -18.32
C LYS A 36 -2.89 21.06 -17.17
N LEU A 37 -3.76 20.07 -17.42
CA LEU A 37 -4.04 18.99 -16.46
C LEU A 37 -2.86 18.03 -16.26
N SER A 38 -2.10 17.71 -17.32
CA SER A 38 -0.98 16.76 -17.22
C SER A 38 0.33 17.35 -16.71
N ASP A 39 0.37 18.65 -16.47
CA ASP A 39 1.58 19.42 -16.17
C ASP A 39 1.33 20.32 -14.95
N GLU A 40 1.19 21.64 -15.12
CA GLU A 40 0.99 22.63 -14.05
C GLU A 40 -0.01 22.20 -12.95
N LEU A 41 -1.20 21.71 -13.33
CA LEU A 41 -2.22 21.34 -12.34
C LEU A 41 -1.94 20.00 -11.67
N LEU A 42 -1.16 19.12 -12.29
CA LEU A 42 -0.73 17.86 -11.70
C LEU A 42 0.37 18.14 -10.68
N ASP A 43 1.35 18.97 -11.03
CA ASP A 43 2.44 19.37 -10.13
C ASP A 43 1.91 20.11 -8.90
N ALA A 44 0.96 21.03 -9.09
CA ALA A 44 0.32 21.73 -7.98
C ALA A 44 -0.44 20.77 -7.06
N CYS A 45 -1.21 19.84 -7.63
CA CYS A 45 -1.91 18.81 -6.87
C CYS A 45 -0.95 17.88 -6.13
N PHE A 46 0.14 17.46 -6.79
CA PHE A 46 1.14 16.60 -6.20
C PHE A 46 1.81 17.28 -5.01
N SER A 47 2.20 18.55 -5.18
CA SER A 47 2.83 19.35 -4.12
C SER A 47 1.91 19.50 -2.91
N GLU A 48 0.63 19.81 -3.14
CA GLU A 48 -0.37 19.91 -2.06
C GLU A 48 -0.54 18.58 -1.29
N VAL A 49 -0.62 17.46 -2.02
CA VAL A 49 -0.75 16.13 -1.41
C VAL A 49 0.53 15.74 -0.67
N GLN A 50 1.70 16.03 -1.25
CA GLN A 50 2.99 15.72 -0.66
C GLN A 50 3.19 16.49 0.65
N GLU A 51 2.88 17.79 0.68
CA GLU A 51 2.94 18.60 1.91
C GLU A 51 2.01 18.04 3.00
N ALA A 52 0.82 17.56 2.62
CA ALA A 52 -0.12 16.94 3.57
C ALA A 52 0.38 15.58 4.10
N VAL A 53 1.06 14.79 3.25
CA VAL A 53 1.69 13.52 3.64
C VAL A 53 2.87 13.78 4.58
N ASP A 54 3.74 14.72 4.22
CA ASP A 54 4.91 15.10 5.01
C ASP A 54 4.49 15.65 6.37
N GLY A 55 3.50 16.54 6.42
CA GLY A 55 2.96 17.08 7.67
C GLY A 55 2.37 15.99 8.58
N PHE A 56 1.70 15.00 8.00
CA PHE A 56 1.19 13.85 8.74
C PHE A 56 2.32 12.97 9.30
N LEU A 57 3.33 12.66 8.48
CA LEU A 57 4.45 11.81 8.89
C LEU A 57 5.42 12.52 9.85
N GLN A 58 5.53 13.84 9.81
CA GLN A 58 6.40 14.61 10.72
C GLN A 58 5.73 14.92 12.07
N THR A 59 4.44 14.62 12.23
CA THR A 59 3.73 14.87 13.48
C THR A 59 4.27 13.93 14.58
N PRO A 60 4.78 14.45 15.73
CA PRO A 60 5.47 13.63 16.73
C PRO A 60 4.64 12.52 17.37
N THR A 61 3.32 12.68 17.40
CA THR A 61 2.37 11.70 17.95
C THR A 61 1.91 10.65 16.93
N THR A 62 2.38 10.75 15.69
CA THR A 62 1.99 9.82 14.62
C THR A 62 2.75 8.51 14.78
N HIS A 63 1.97 7.43 14.95
CA HIS A 63 2.45 6.06 14.92
C HIS A 63 1.96 5.38 13.64
N VAL A 64 2.87 4.71 12.93
CA VAL A 64 2.55 4.03 11.67
C VAL A 64 3.10 2.61 11.64
N CYS A 65 2.40 1.74 10.92
CA CYS A 65 2.91 0.48 10.42
C CYS A 65 3.33 0.69 8.96
N VAL A 66 4.54 0.27 8.61
CA VAL A 66 4.97 0.21 7.21
C VAL A 66 4.36 -1.03 6.57
N THR A 67 3.87 -0.93 5.34
CA THR A 67 3.47 -2.10 4.55
C THR A 67 4.22 -2.11 3.24
N SER A 68 4.74 -3.27 2.84
CA SER A 68 5.42 -3.43 1.55
C SER A 68 4.69 -4.42 0.66
N ASP A 69 4.51 -4.08 -0.61
CA ASP A 69 3.95 -4.97 -1.62
C ASP A 69 4.90 -5.08 -2.82
N GLY A 70 5.23 -6.31 -3.21
CA GLY A 70 6.12 -6.62 -4.31
C GLY A 70 5.34 -7.01 -5.55
N TRP A 71 5.52 -6.28 -6.66
CA TRP A 71 4.85 -6.58 -7.93
C TRP A 71 5.79 -6.40 -9.12
N SER A 72 5.39 -6.88 -10.29
CA SER A 72 6.13 -6.70 -11.54
C SER A 72 5.36 -5.75 -12.44
N ASN A 73 6.04 -4.73 -12.97
CA ASN A 73 5.41 -3.81 -13.92
C ASN A 73 5.15 -4.48 -15.27
N ILE A 74 4.55 -3.73 -16.21
CA ILE A 74 4.25 -4.22 -17.57
C ILE A 74 5.49 -4.65 -18.37
N LEU A 75 6.68 -4.23 -17.95
CA LEU A 75 7.97 -4.60 -18.53
C LEU A 75 8.64 -5.76 -17.77
N ASN A 76 7.93 -6.38 -16.82
CA ASN A 76 8.42 -7.44 -15.93
C ASN A 76 9.60 -7.02 -15.04
N GLU A 77 9.71 -5.72 -14.76
CA GLU A 77 10.68 -5.19 -13.80
C GLU A 77 10.08 -5.27 -12.39
N PRO A 78 10.80 -5.84 -11.41
CA PRO A 78 10.30 -5.98 -10.05
C PRO A 78 10.33 -4.64 -9.32
N ILE A 79 9.19 -4.26 -8.75
CA ILE A 79 8.96 -3.02 -8.02
C ILE A 79 8.44 -3.35 -6.63
N VAL A 80 8.89 -2.59 -5.63
CA VAL A 80 8.35 -2.65 -4.27
C VAL A 80 7.67 -1.34 -3.94
N ASN A 81 6.40 -1.41 -3.51
CA ASN A 81 5.63 -0.28 -3.05
C ASN A 81 5.66 -0.23 -1.52
N TYR A 82 5.85 0.96 -0.95
CA TYR A 82 5.80 1.20 0.48
C TYR A 82 4.67 2.14 0.83
N MET A 83 3.91 1.76 1.85
CA MET A 83 2.88 2.60 2.46
C MET A 83 3.13 2.72 3.96
N ALA A 84 2.74 3.86 4.53
CA ALA A 84 2.69 4.07 5.97
C ALA A 84 1.22 4.13 6.39
N VAL A 85 0.84 3.25 7.31
CA VAL A 85 -0.55 3.04 7.72
C VAL A 85 -0.69 3.30 9.20
N SER A 86 -1.60 4.22 9.54
CA SER A 86 -2.07 4.49 10.89
C SER A 86 -3.55 4.09 10.99
N PRO A 87 -4.14 4.06 12.20
CA PRO A 87 -5.58 3.79 12.35
C PRO A 87 -6.48 4.74 11.55
N ASP A 88 -6.07 5.99 11.38
CA ASP A 88 -6.90 7.03 10.76
C ASP A 88 -6.58 7.26 9.28
N LYS A 89 -5.36 6.90 8.83
CA LYS A 89 -4.86 7.25 7.49
C LYS A 89 -3.84 6.24 6.98
N ALA A 90 -3.95 5.90 5.70
CA ALA A 90 -2.90 5.24 4.94
C ALA A 90 -2.34 6.22 3.90
N VAL A 91 -1.01 6.34 3.83
CA VAL A 91 -0.31 7.18 2.86
C VAL A 91 0.69 6.36 2.06
N PHE A 92 0.78 6.67 0.78
CA PHE A 92 1.82 6.14 -0.08
C PHE A 92 3.13 6.85 0.24
N VAL A 93 4.20 6.08 0.46
CA VAL A 93 5.53 6.60 0.81
C VAL A 93 6.38 6.68 -0.45
N GLU A 94 6.61 5.53 -1.10
CA GLU A 94 7.40 5.46 -2.31
C GLU A 94 7.17 4.15 -3.06
N SER A 95 7.60 4.10 -4.32
CA SER A 95 7.67 2.90 -5.13
C SER A 95 9.07 2.80 -5.72
N VAL A 96 9.76 1.69 -5.46
CA VAL A 96 11.18 1.52 -5.77
C VAL A 96 11.36 0.39 -6.77
N PRO A 97 11.91 0.66 -7.97
CA PRO A 97 12.33 -0.39 -8.88
C PRO A 97 13.54 -1.12 -8.29
N THR A 98 13.44 -2.43 -8.16
CA THR A 98 14.48 -3.27 -7.56
C THR A 98 15.48 -3.82 -8.57
N GLY A 99 15.18 -3.68 -9.86
CA GLY A 99 16.02 -4.15 -10.97
C GLY A 99 16.24 -5.66 -10.94
N GLU A 100 17.39 -6.14 -11.43
CA GLU A 100 17.72 -7.58 -11.40
C GLU A 100 18.15 -8.09 -10.00
N LYS A 101 18.07 -7.27 -8.96
CA LYS A 101 18.53 -7.68 -7.63
C LYS A 101 17.63 -8.78 -7.09
N ARG A 102 18.25 -9.89 -6.71
CA ARG A 102 17.56 -10.95 -6.00
C ARG A 102 17.07 -10.40 -4.66
N HIS A 103 15.79 -10.56 -4.37
CA HIS A 103 15.19 -10.20 -3.08
C HIS A 103 15.65 -11.21 -2.00
N THR A 104 16.93 -11.14 -1.63
CA THR A 104 17.47 -11.92 -0.50
C THR A 104 16.98 -11.31 0.81
N ALA A 105 17.09 -12.08 1.89
CA ALA A 105 16.69 -11.61 3.22
C ALA A 105 17.45 -10.33 3.62
N GLU A 106 18.74 -10.25 3.29
CA GLU A 106 19.60 -9.11 3.58
C GLU A 106 19.18 -7.89 2.76
N TRP A 107 18.80 -8.08 1.49
CA TRP A 107 18.32 -6.99 0.65
C TRP A 107 17.02 -6.41 1.19
N ILE A 108 16.06 -7.28 1.53
CA ILE A 108 14.76 -6.87 2.11
C ILE A 108 14.97 -6.14 3.43
N ALA A 109 15.82 -6.68 4.31
CA ALA A 109 16.13 -6.05 5.59
C ALA A 109 16.75 -4.66 5.39
N ASN A 110 17.75 -4.53 4.51
CA ASN A 110 18.38 -3.24 4.23
C ASN A 110 17.40 -2.22 3.64
N ASP A 111 16.51 -2.63 2.74
CA ASP A 111 15.54 -1.72 2.13
C ASP A 111 14.46 -1.29 3.13
N LEU A 112 13.94 -2.21 3.95
CA LEU A 112 13.03 -1.84 5.05
C LEU A 112 13.70 -0.94 6.08
N THR A 113 14.96 -1.21 6.45
CA THR A 113 15.75 -0.34 7.33
C THR A 113 15.87 1.09 6.76
N ARG A 114 16.06 1.22 5.44
CA ARG A 114 16.09 2.52 4.76
C ARG A 114 14.76 3.25 4.88
N VAL A 115 13.64 2.57 4.64
CA VAL A 115 12.28 3.14 4.75
C VAL A 115 11.96 3.53 6.19
N VAL A 116 12.19 2.63 7.15
CA VAL A 116 11.91 2.89 8.57
C VAL A 116 12.69 4.10 9.07
N ARG A 117 13.95 4.27 8.64
CA ARG A 117 14.79 5.40 9.04
C ARG A 117 14.48 6.71 8.31
N SER A 118 13.88 6.67 7.12
CA SER A 118 13.53 7.87 6.36
C SER A 118 12.23 8.50 6.84
N LEU A 119 11.36 7.73 7.50
CA LEU A 119 10.09 8.21 8.03
C LEU A 119 10.31 9.10 9.27
N GLY A 120 9.66 10.27 9.27
CA GLY A 120 9.62 11.16 10.45
C GLY A 120 8.70 10.65 11.57
N ALA A 121 7.82 9.69 11.26
CA ALA A 121 6.83 9.14 12.18
C ALA A 121 7.44 8.00 13.02
N THR A 122 6.83 7.71 14.17
CA THR A 122 7.24 6.55 14.96
C THR A 122 6.73 5.27 14.29
N VAL A 123 7.64 4.47 13.74
CA VAL A 123 7.28 3.17 13.16
C VAL A 123 7.07 2.16 14.29
N SER A 124 5.86 1.61 14.37
CA SER A 124 5.48 0.62 15.38
C SER A 124 5.50 -0.81 14.85
N GLY A 125 5.49 -0.98 13.53
CA GLY A 125 5.56 -2.28 12.88
C GLY A 125 5.84 -2.20 11.39
N ALA A 126 6.14 -3.34 10.78
CA ALA A 126 6.20 -3.51 9.35
C ALA A 126 5.52 -4.83 8.94
N ILE A 127 4.63 -4.74 7.95
CA ILE A 127 3.92 -5.87 7.36
C ILE A 127 4.44 -6.09 5.94
N THR A 128 4.92 -7.29 5.66
CA THR A 128 5.47 -7.64 4.34
C THR A 128 4.88 -8.95 3.82
N ASP A 129 5.31 -9.37 2.63
CA ASP A 129 4.96 -10.68 2.10
C ASP A 129 5.44 -11.84 2.97
N ASN A 130 4.76 -12.98 2.91
CA ASN A 130 5.06 -14.14 3.77
C ASN A 130 6.10 -15.12 3.18
N THR A 131 6.96 -14.65 2.26
CA THR A 131 7.97 -15.50 1.60
C THR A 131 9.07 -15.93 2.57
N LYS A 132 9.82 -16.99 2.22
CA LYS A 132 10.97 -17.44 3.03
C LYS A 132 12.03 -16.34 3.22
N ALA A 133 12.24 -15.51 2.18
CA ALA A 133 13.20 -14.41 2.25
C ALA A 133 12.73 -13.32 3.23
N ASN A 134 11.44 -12.95 3.19
CA ASN A 134 10.85 -12.01 4.14
C ASN A 134 10.93 -12.52 5.59
N LYS A 135 10.57 -13.79 5.84
CA LYS A 135 10.70 -14.40 7.18
C LYS A 135 12.11 -14.31 7.73
N ASN A 136 13.11 -14.58 6.89
CA ASN A 136 14.51 -14.47 7.29
C ASN A 136 14.93 -13.00 7.48
N ALA A 137 14.37 -12.07 6.71
CA ALA A 137 14.62 -10.64 6.88
C ALA A 137 14.07 -10.13 8.22
N TRP A 138 12.89 -10.60 8.66
CA TRP A 138 12.32 -10.25 9.97
C TRP A 138 13.28 -10.61 11.11
N LEU A 139 13.94 -11.78 11.05
CA LEU A 139 14.92 -12.18 12.06
C LEU A 139 16.16 -11.26 12.12
N ILE A 140 16.49 -10.58 11.02
CA ILE A 140 17.56 -9.59 10.97
C ILE A 140 17.05 -8.28 11.58
N LEU A 141 15.86 -7.85 11.16
CA LEU A 141 15.23 -6.59 11.55
C LEU A 141 14.85 -6.56 13.04
N GLU A 142 14.34 -7.66 13.61
CA GLU A 142 14.00 -7.78 15.03
C GLU A 142 15.24 -7.59 15.94
N LYS A 143 16.44 -7.89 15.44
CA LYS A 143 17.69 -7.64 16.17
C LYS A 143 18.12 -6.18 16.09
N GLU A 144 17.84 -5.52 14.97
CA GLU A 144 18.19 -4.11 14.74
C GLU A 144 17.18 -3.16 15.40
N PHE A 145 15.90 -3.54 15.41
CA PHE A 145 14.77 -2.77 15.91
C PHE A 145 13.92 -3.61 16.87
N PRO A 146 14.36 -3.79 18.14
CA PRO A 146 13.64 -4.63 19.10
C PRO A 146 12.25 -4.11 19.47
N ASP A 147 11.99 -2.81 19.25
CA ASP A 147 10.72 -2.15 19.55
C ASP A 147 9.73 -2.13 18.37
N ILE A 148 10.11 -2.69 17.21
CA ILE A 148 9.28 -2.73 15.99
C ILE A 148 8.83 -4.16 15.72
N PHE A 149 7.54 -4.36 15.48
CA PHE A 149 7.00 -5.68 15.12
C PHE A 149 7.12 -5.95 13.62
N PHE A 150 7.69 -7.10 13.23
CA PHE A 150 7.78 -7.51 11.83
C PHE A 150 6.89 -8.74 11.59
N HIS A 151 5.96 -8.66 10.64
CA HIS A 151 5.07 -9.78 10.34
C HIS A 151 4.64 -9.88 8.88
N GLY A 152 4.08 -11.03 8.52
CA GLY A 152 3.45 -11.25 7.22
C GLY A 152 2.00 -10.81 7.21
N VAL A 153 1.45 -10.54 6.03
CA VAL A 153 -0.01 -10.37 5.87
C VAL A 153 -0.72 -11.64 6.38
N PHE A 154 -1.64 -11.47 7.33
CA PHE A 154 -2.48 -12.56 7.82
C PHE A 154 -3.61 -12.80 6.82
N LEU A 155 -3.46 -13.81 5.98
CA LEU A 155 -4.59 -14.35 5.23
C LEU A 155 -5.44 -15.14 6.22
N GLU A 156 -6.63 -14.63 6.57
CA GLU A 156 -7.65 -15.54 7.08
C GLU A 156 -7.79 -16.66 6.06
N PRO A 157 -7.66 -17.94 6.46
CA PRO A 157 -7.87 -19.03 5.52
C PRO A 157 -9.31 -18.92 5.04
N SER A 158 -9.48 -18.48 3.79
CA SER A 158 -10.73 -18.69 3.09
C SER A 158 -10.99 -20.18 3.14
N SER A 159 -12.02 -20.56 3.89
CA SER A 159 -12.56 -21.90 3.79
C SER A 159 -12.78 -22.18 2.30
N THR A 160 -12.32 -23.35 1.85
CA THR A 160 -12.32 -23.87 0.47
C THR A 160 -11.26 -23.33 -0.53
N GLN A 161 -10.04 -23.86 -0.42
CA GLN A 161 -9.46 -24.56 -1.57
C GLN A 161 -9.47 -26.07 -1.27
N SER A 162 -10.41 -26.74 -1.93
CA SER A 162 -10.68 -28.17 -1.85
C SER A 162 -9.49 -29.03 -2.30
N GLN A 163 -9.22 -30.03 -1.46
CA GLN A 163 -8.48 -31.28 -1.69
C GLN A 163 -8.26 -31.68 -3.15
N VAL A 164 -7.00 -31.99 -3.51
CA VAL A 164 -6.63 -33.18 -4.32
C VAL A 164 -5.17 -33.61 -4.02
N ARG A 165 -5.01 -34.87 -3.59
CA ARG A 165 -3.78 -35.72 -3.46
C ARG A 165 -2.83 -35.39 -2.28
N SER A 166 -2.41 -36.32 -1.42
CA SER A 166 -2.44 -37.78 -1.38
C SER A 166 -2.44 -38.26 0.08
N GLY A 167 -3.11 -39.37 0.37
CA GLY A 167 -3.31 -39.88 1.73
C GLY A 167 -2.16 -40.73 2.28
N THR A 168 -2.06 -40.79 3.62
CA THR A 168 -2.03 -42.02 4.44
C THR A 168 -2.25 -41.65 5.93
N ARG A 169 -3.10 -42.46 6.60
CA ARG A 169 -3.53 -42.53 8.03
C ARG A 169 -2.40 -42.34 9.08
N ARG A 170 -2.58 -41.95 10.36
CA ARG A 170 -3.65 -42.14 11.38
C ARG A 170 -3.34 -41.34 12.69
N SER A 171 -4.40 -40.97 13.45
CA SER A 171 -4.56 -40.75 14.93
C SER A 171 -3.65 -39.74 15.67
N SER A 172 -4.07 -38.90 16.63
CA SER A 172 -5.27 -38.81 17.51
C SER A 172 -5.34 -37.42 18.20
N GLU A 173 -6.55 -37.04 18.63
CA GLU A 173 -7.03 -36.03 19.62
C GLU A 173 -5.99 -35.36 20.56
N ALA A 174 -6.13 -34.09 21.00
CA ALA A 174 -7.30 -33.54 21.68
C ALA A 174 -7.37 -31.99 21.69
N THR A 175 -8.62 -31.53 21.80
CA THR A 175 -9.10 -30.15 21.88
C THR A 175 -9.08 -29.59 23.30
N THR A 176 -8.54 -28.39 23.48
CA THR A 176 -8.91 -27.38 24.50
C THR A 176 -8.41 -26.03 23.95
N GLY A 177 -9.19 -25.00 23.64
CA GLY A 177 -10.42 -24.53 24.27
C GLY A 177 -10.12 -23.27 25.08
N ILE A 178 -9.85 -22.14 24.43
CA ILE A 178 -9.96 -20.81 25.05
C ILE A 178 -10.65 -19.86 24.06
N SER A 179 -11.81 -19.39 24.52
CA SER A 179 -12.65 -18.33 23.97
C SER A 179 -12.26 -17.01 24.65
N SER A 180 -12.12 -15.93 23.89
CA SER A 180 -12.81 -14.65 24.15
C SER A 180 -12.48 -13.63 23.05
N ASP A 181 -13.49 -13.36 22.22
CA ASP A 181 -13.95 -12.02 21.84
C ASP A 181 -12.92 -10.92 21.55
N TYR A 182 -12.61 -10.72 20.27
CA TYR A 182 -12.46 -9.37 19.70
C TYR A 182 -13.33 -9.27 18.43
N LYS A 183 -14.53 -8.73 18.60
CA LYS A 183 -15.33 -8.17 17.51
C LYS A 183 -14.72 -6.84 17.09
N MET A 184 -14.04 -6.81 15.96
CA MET A 184 -13.85 -5.59 15.17
C MET A 184 -14.25 -5.92 13.73
N GLY A 185 -15.49 -5.56 13.39
CA GLY A 185 -15.88 -5.47 12.00
C GLY A 185 -15.32 -4.18 11.41
N LEU A 186 -14.83 -4.23 10.17
CA LEU A 186 -14.97 -3.18 9.17
C LEU A 186 -14.34 -3.65 7.83
N LEU A 187 -15.23 -3.74 6.84
CA LEU A 187 -15.06 -3.53 5.39
C LEU A 187 -13.99 -4.31 4.61
N PRO A 188 -14.38 -5.13 3.61
CA PRO A 188 -13.45 -5.79 2.70
C PRO A 188 -12.82 -4.76 1.74
N ALA A 189 -11.49 -4.70 1.72
CA ALA A 189 -10.74 -3.92 0.75
C ALA A 189 -10.91 -4.52 -0.65
N LEU A 190 -11.64 -3.77 -1.48
CA LEU A 190 -11.71 -3.90 -2.93
C LEU A 190 -10.31 -3.69 -3.54
N PHE A 191 -9.62 -4.77 -3.88
CA PHE A 191 -8.66 -4.78 -4.98
C PHE A 191 -8.84 -6.06 -5.80
N SER A 192 -9.83 -6.00 -6.69
CA SER A 192 -9.89 -6.85 -7.87
C SER A 192 -10.37 -5.96 -9.01
N ILE A 193 -9.42 -5.44 -9.78
CA ILE A 193 -9.67 -4.87 -11.10
C ILE A 193 -8.66 -5.54 -12.02
N HIS A 194 -9.18 -6.06 -13.13
CA HIS A 194 -8.64 -7.09 -14.03
C HIS A 194 -7.22 -6.88 -14.55
#